data_AF-A0A2K5L575-F1
#
_entry.id   AF-A0A2K5L575-F1
#
_cell.length_a   1.000
_cell.length_b   1.000
_cell.length_c   1.000
_cell.angle_alpha   90.00
_cell.angle_beta   90.00
_cell.angle_gamma   90.00
#
_symmetry.space_group_name_H-M   'P 1'
#
loop_
_entity.id
_entity.type
_entity.pdbx_description
1 polymer ?
#
loop_
_entity_poly.entity_id
_entity_poly.type
_entity_poly.pdbx_seq_one_letter_code
_entity_poly.pdbx_strand_id
1 'polypeptide(L)' 'MSNYSVSLVGPAPWGFRLQGGKDFNMPLTISSLTFWR' A
#
# COMPACT_ATOMS: atom_id res chain seq x y z
N MET A 1 0.10 -18.44 -1.23
CA MET A 1 0.23 -17.02 -0.84
C MET A 1 -0.06 -16.94 0.65
N SER A 2 0.90 -16.51 1.49
CA SER A 2 0.65 -16.30 2.92
C SER A 2 0.06 -14.90 3.12
N ASN A 3 -1.12 -14.84 3.72
CA ASN A 3 -1.69 -13.57 4.15
C ASN A 3 -0.96 -13.11 5.42
N TYR A 4 -0.58 -11.83 5.45
CA TYR A 4 0.05 -11.23 6.62
C TYR A 4 -0.62 -9.89 6.90
N SER A 5 -0.73 -9.56 8.19
CA SER A 5 -1.30 -8.29 8.65
C SER A 5 -0.19 -7.38 9.13
N VAL A 6 -0.31 -6.08 8.86
CA VAL A 6 0.64 -5.05 9.27
C VAL A 6 -0.10 -3.93 10.00
N SER A 7 0.54 -3.37 11.02
CA SER A 7 0.09 -2.17 11.71
C SER A 7 1.16 -1.09 11.54
N LEU A 8 0.77 0.06 10.98
CA LEU A 8 1.67 1.18 10.75
C LEU A 8 1.47 2.21 11.87
N VAL A 9 2.54 2.50 12.62
CA VAL A 9 2.52 3.36 13.81
C VAL A 9 3.12 4.72 13.49
N GLY A 10 2.43 5.82 13.83
CA GLY A 10 2.86 7.20 13.55
C GLY A 10 1.81 8.06 12.83
N PRO A 11 2.11 9.34 12.57
CA PRO A 11 1.32 10.16 11.66
C PRO A 11 1.65 9.81 10.20
N ALA A 12 0.68 9.97 9.30
CA ALA A 12 0.92 9.90 7.85
C ALA A 12 1.98 10.96 7.43
N PRO A 13 2.75 10.73 6.33
CA PRO A 13 2.53 9.72 5.29
C PRO A 13 3.40 8.45 5.41
N TRP A 14 2.75 7.30 5.25
CA TRP A 14 3.35 5.96 5.34
C TRP A 14 4.29 5.56 4.21
N GLY A 15 4.38 6.39 3.17
CA GLY A 15 5.34 6.14 2.11
C GLY A 15 4.97 4.96 1.21
N PHE A 16 3.69 4.68 0.98
CA PHE A 16 3.30 3.74 -0.09
C PHE A 16 2.27 4.35 -1.03
N ARG A 17 2.29 3.89 -2.28
CA ARG A 17 1.28 4.22 -3.30
C ARG A 17 0.51 2.97 -3.68
N LEU A 18 -0.77 3.14 -3.97
CA LEU A 18 -1.66 2.08 -4.41
C LEU A 18 -1.94 2.21 -5.91
N GLN A 19 -2.12 1.07 -6.57
CA GLN A 19 -2.56 0.96 -7.97
C GLN A 19 -3.71 -0.04 -8.07
N GLY A 20 -4.45 0.08 -9.18
CA GLY A 20 -5.65 -0.73 -9.41
C GLY A 20 -6.84 -0.21 -8.62
N GLY A 21 -7.82 -1.08 -8.40
CA GLY A 21 -9.09 -0.72 -7.79
C GLY A 21 -10.27 -1.16 -8.65
N LYS A 22 -11.45 -1.07 -8.07
CA LYS A 22 -12.70 -1.52 -8.69
C LYS A 22 -12.93 -0.83 -10.04
N ASP A 23 -12.61 0.45 -10.13
CA ASP A 23 -12.80 1.26 -11.34
C ASP A 23 -11.94 0.77 -12.52
N PHE A 24 -10.84 0.08 -12.25
CA PHE A 24 -9.93 -0.46 -13.25
C PHE A 24 -10.09 -1.98 -13.46
N ASN A 25 -11.01 -2.62 -12.75
CA ASN A 25 -11.18 -4.08 -12.73
C ASN A 25 -9.86 -4.84 -12.43
N MET A 26 -9.01 -4.24 -11.60
CA MET A 26 -7.69 -4.77 -11.21
C MET A 26 -7.60 -4.87 -9.68
N PRO A 27 -6.87 -5.85 -9.13
CA PRO A 27 -6.68 -5.95 -7.69
C PRO A 27 -5.97 -4.71 -7.14
N LEU A 28 -6.35 -4.30 -5.93
CA LEU A 28 -5.66 -3.22 -5.23
C LEU A 28 -4.27 -3.71 -4.80
N THR A 29 -3.23 -3.08 -5.33
CA THR A 29 -1.84 -3.50 -5.10
C THR A 29 -0.98 -2.32 -4.68
N ILE A 30 0.06 -2.57 -3.89
CA ILE A 30 1.07 -1.57 -3.53
C ILE A 30 2.07 -1.48 -4.68
N SER A 31 2.25 -0.29 -5.25
CA SER A 31 3.08 -0.09 -6.46
C SER A 31 4.44 0.55 -6.19
N SER A 32 4.56 1.35 -5.13
CA SER A 32 5.80 2.04 -4.79
C SER A 32 5.91 2.21 -3.28
N LEU A 33 7.13 2.06 -2.76
CA LEU A 33 7.53 2.39 -1.39
C LEU A 33 8.47 3.59 -1.43
N THR A 34 8.15 4.63 -0.68
CA THR A 34 8.95 5.82 -0.47
C THR A 34 9.17 5.94 1.03
N PHE A 35 10.26 5.37 1.52
CA PHE A 35 10.66 5.61 2.90
C PHE A 35 11.28 7.01 2.97
N TRP A 36 10.76 7.88 3.84
CA TRP A 36 11.45 9.14 4.12
C TRP A 36 12.79 8.79 4.77
N ARG A 37 13.88 9.36 4.24
CA ARG A 37 15.15 9.35 4.96
C ARG A 37 15.02 10.14 6.26
#